data_AF-A0A0K9XKX3-F1
#
_entry.id   AF-A0A0K9XKX3-F1
#
_cell.length_a   1.000
_cell.length_b   1.000
_cell.length_c   1.000
_cell.angle_alpha   90.00
_cell.angle_beta   90.00
_cell.angle_gamma   90.00
#
_symmetry.space_group_name_H-M   'P 1'
#
loop_
_entity.id
_entity.type
_entity.pdbx_description
1 polymer ?
#
loop_
_entity_poly.entity_id
_entity_poly.type
_entity_poly.pdbx_seq_one_letter_code
_entity_poly.pdbx_strand_id
1 'polypeptide(L)'
;MPSLALYTFGVLKSPLADPAPLTHEFYEIGEAVYREISRYPGYLAHAEAADGDRGLLFGADWGAWGEFAVPAWYDKGRTVETTALATTLSLWTGLRPAFEAVYTGLHRGALSRRHDWFEKAEQPNHMFWWVPDDAIPTWQDGVSRLEHLHGHGPAPHAFTFRHPFSPDGTPAGTDGIGRKSDPVH
;
A
#
# COMPACT_ATOMS: atom_id res chain seq x y z
N MET A 1 -17.55 -11.44 7.11
CA MET A 1 -16.63 -10.88 8.12
C MET A 1 -15.86 -9.78 7.44
N PRO A 2 -15.79 -8.57 8.03
CA PRO A 2 -15.23 -7.41 7.36
C PRO A 2 -13.79 -7.69 6.96
N SER A 3 -13.42 -7.21 5.78
CA SER A 3 -12.04 -7.30 5.31
C SER A 3 -11.25 -6.08 5.74
N LEU A 4 -9.94 -6.21 5.80
CA LEU A 4 -9.02 -5.11 6.05
C LEU A 4 -8.44 -4.64 4.72
N ALA A 5 -8.65 -3.38 4.37
CA ALA A 5 -7.95 -2.77 3.25
C ALA A 5 -6.59 -2.24 3.70
N LEU A 6 -5.58 -2.44 2.86
CA LEU A 6 -4.24 -1.88 2.96
C LEU A 6 -3.97 -1.06 1.71
N TYR A 7 -3.80 0.24 1.89
CA TYR A 7 -3.34 1.16 0.84
C TYR A 7 -1.91 1.57 1.15
N THR A 8 -1.04 1.52 0.14
CA THR A 8 0.35 2.02 0.23
C THR A 8 0.61 3.04 -0.86
N PHE A 9 1.47 4.01 -0.56
CA PHE A 9 1.84 5.06 -1.50
C PHE A 9 3.29 5.50 -1.26
N GLY A 10 4.07 5.58 -2.33
CA GLY A 10 5.44 6.08 -2.29
C GLY A 10 5.80 6.79 -3.58
N VAL A 11 6.61 7.83 -3.46
CA VAL A 11 7.16 8.59 -4.59
C VAL A 11 8.52 8.01 -4.96
N LEU A 12 8.69 7.67 -6.24
CA LEU A 12 9.95 7.17 -6.77
C LEU A 12 10.86 8.34 -7.14
N LYS A 13 12.17 8.11 -7.04
CA LYS A 13 13.18 9.09 -7.45
C LYS A 13 13.26 9.28 -8.96
N SER A 14 12.93 8.23 -9.70
CA SER A 14 12.93 8.20 -11.17
C SER A 14 11.54 7.80 -11.69
N PRO A 15 11.15 8.27 -12.89
CA PRO A 15 9.97 7.77 -13.58
C PRO A 15 10.00 6.26 -13.80
N LEU A 16 8.81 5.66 -13.83
CA LEU A 16 8.60 4.23 -14.11
C LEU A 16 9.05 3.80 -15.52
N ALA A 17 9.20 4.75 -16.44
CA ALA A 17 9.71 4.54 -17.79
C ALA A 17 11.24 4.73 -17.91
N ASP A 18 11.93 5.06 -16.82
CA ASP A 18 13.39 5.22 -16.82
C ASP A 18 14.07 3.87 -17.16
N PRO A 19 14.89 3.77 -18.23
CA PRO A 19 15.54 2.53 -18.63
C PRO A 19 16.73 2.16 -17.73
N ALA A 20 17.03 2.94 -16.70
CA ALA A 20 18.13 2.66 -15.78
C ALA A 20 17.97 1.29 -15.08
N PRO A 21 19.08 0.58 -14.80
CA PRO A 21 19.03 -0.73 -14.14
C PRO A 21 18.27 -0.76 -12.81
N LEU A 22 18.26 0.34 -12.05
CA LEU A 22 17.53 0.44 -10.79
C LEU A 22 16.01 0.35 -10.96
N THR A 23 15.46 0.89 -12.06
CA THR A 23 14.03 0.80 -12.36
C THR A 23 13.65 -0.62 -12.77
N HIS A 24 14.50 -1.28 -13.55
CA HIS A 24 14.32 -2.69 -13.90
C HIS A 24 14.35 -3.58 -12.64
N GLU A 25 15.34 -3.38 -11.77
CA GLU A 25 15.43 -4.09 -10.50
C GLU A 25 14.17 -3.87 -9.62
N PHE A 26 13.66 -2.64 -9.58
CA PHE A 26 12.43 -2.32 -8.86
C PHE A 26 11.24 -3.15 -9.36
N TYR A 27 11.05 -3.28 -10.68
CA TYR A 27 10.01 -4.13 -11.26
C TYR A 27 10.21 -5.60 -10.93
N GLU A 28 11.43 -6.13 -11.08
CA GLU A 28 11.73 -7.54 -10.82
C GLU A 28 11.46 -7.91 -9.36
N ILE A 29 11.92 -7.08 -8.42
CA ILE A 29 11.66 -7.27 -6.98
C ILE A 29 10.16 -7.12 -6.69
N GLY A 30 9.50 -6.11 -7.26
CA GLY A 30 8.07 -5.87 -7.08
C GLY A 30 7.21 -7.06 -7.53
N GLU A 31 7.47 -7.62 -8.71
CA GLU A 31 6.76 -8.79 -9.22
C GLU A 31 7.00 -10.04 -8.35
N ALA A 32 8.24 -10.25 -7.90
CA ALA A 32 8.57 -11.37 -7.02
C ALA A 32 7.89 -11.25 -5.65
N VAL A 33 7.89 -10.04 -5.08
CA VAL A 33 7.19 -9.70 -3.84
C VAL A 33 5.69 -9.98 -3.97
N TYR A 34 5.05 -9.48 -5.03
CA TYR A 34 3.61 -9.68 -5.20
C TYR A 34 3.21 -11.13 -5.40
N ARG A 35 4.05 -11.91 -6.09
CA ARG A 35 3.85 -13.35 -6.25
C ARG A 35 3.93 -14.11 -4.93
N GLU A 36 4.76 -13.66 -3.99
CA GLU A 36 4.85 -14.21 -2.63
C GLU A 36 3.65 -13.78 -1.79
N ILE A 37 3.36 -12.47 -1.76
CA ILE A 37 2.27 -11.86 -1.00
C ILE A 37 0.90 -12.43 -1.38
N SER A 38 0.62 -12.62 -2.69
CA SER A 38 -0.68 -13.12 -3.16
C SER A 38 -0.98 -14.56 -2.74
N ARG A 39 0.04 -15.30 -2.30
CA ARG A 39 -0.08 -16.68 -1.79
C ARG A 39 -0.13 -16.73 -0.27
N TYR A 40 0.03 -15.60 0.41
CA TYR A 40 0.08 -15.55 1.87
C TYR A 40 -1.30 -15.85 2.48
N PRO A 41 -1.42 -16.72 3.50
CA PRO A 41 -2.69 -16.98 4.15
C PRO A 41 -3.34 -15.70 4.68
N GLY A 42 -4.57 -15.42 4.25
CA GLY A 42 -5.32 -14.21 4.63
C GLY A 42 -5.19 -13.05 3.64
N TYR A 43 -4.41 -13.19 2.58
CA TYR A 43 -4.52 -12.35 1.38
C TYR A 43 -5.84 -12.65 0.67
N LEU A 44 -6.58 -11.62 0.25
CA LEU A 44 -7.89 -11.76 -0.41
C LEU A 44 -7.87 -11.28 -1.87
N ALA A 45 -7.39 -10.06 -2.11
CA ALA A 45 -7.36 -9.45 -3.44
C ALA A 45 -6.43 -8.22 -3.48
N HIS A 46 -6.14 -7.71 -4.68
CA HIS A 46 -5.58 -6.38 -4.87
C HIS A 46 -6.11 -5.74 -6.15
N ALA A 47 -5.95 -4.42 -6.25
CA ALA A 47 -6.25 -3.67 -7.45
C ALA A 47 -5.31 -4.06 -8.59
N GLU A 48 -5.90 -4.55 -9.67
CA GLU A 48 -5.24 -4.88 -10.94
C GLU A 48 -5.96 -4.11 -12.05
N ALA A 49 -5.20 -3.50 -12.97
CA ALA A 49 -5.77 -2.86 -14.14
C ALA A 49 -6.16 -3.93 -15.19
N ALA A 50 -7.31 -3.77 -15.83
CA ALA A 50 -7.85 -4.71 -16.81
C ALA A 50 -6.93 -4.87 -18.03
N ASP A 51 -6.28 -3.78 -18.46
CA ASP A 51 -5.53 -3.72 -19.71
C ASP A 51 -4.00 -3.90 -19.54
N GLY A 52 -3.51 -4.17 -18.32
CA GLY A 52 -2.18 -4.76 -18.06
C GLY A 52 -0.91 -4.01 -18.51
N ASP A 53 -1.01 -2.82 -19.11
CA ASP A 53 0.16 -2.07 -19.57
C ASP A 53 1.02 -1.57 -18.41
N ARG A 54 2.25 -2.09 -18.32
CA ARG A 54 3.22 -1.71 -17.27
C ARG A 54 3.46 -0.19 -17.30
N GLY A 55 3.29 0.44 -16.14
CA GLY A 55 3.56 1.87 -15.95
C GLY A 55 2.41 2.80 -16.35
N LEU A 56 1.35 2.29 -17.00
CA LEU A 56 0.14 3.05 -17.25
C LEU A 56 -0.82 2.94 -16.05
N LEU A 57 -0.76 3.93 -15.16
CA LEU A 57 -1.63 3.98 -13.98
C LEU A 57 -2.83 4.92 -14.20
N PHE A 58 -2.56 6.13 -14.67
CA PHE A 58 -3.57 7.14 -14.93
C PHE A 58 -4.34 6.83 -16.22
N GLY A 59 -5.68 6.81 -16.14
CA GLY A 59 -6.55 6.52 -17.27
C GLY A 59 -6.68 5.04 -17.62
N ALA A 60 -5.98 4.14 -16.92
CA ALA A 60 -6.22 2.71 -17.03
C ALA A 60 -7.58 2.31 -16.43
N ASP A 61 -8.17 1.25 -16.96
CA ASP A 61 -9.38 0.66 -16.39
C ASP A 61 -9.02 -0.20 -15.17
N TRP A 62 -9.41 0.23 -13.98
CA TRP A 62 -9.22 -0.50 -12.73
C TRP A 62 -10.49 -1.25 -12.28
N GLY A 63 -11.52 -1.29 -13.14
CA GLY A 63 -12.78 -1.98 -12.88
C GLY A 63 -13.42 -1.54 -11.57
N ALA A 64 -13.70 -2.52 -10.70
CA ALA A 64 -14.39 -2.28 -9.42
C ALA A 64 -13.56 -1.48 -8.39
N TRP A 65 -12.25 -1.29 -8.62
CA TRP A 65 -11.38 -0.48 -7.75
C TRP A 65 -11.47 1.04 -8.04
N GLY A 66 -12.31 1.44 -9.00
CA GLY A 66 -12.61 2.84 -9.33
C GLY A 66 -11.45 3.56 -10.02
N GLU A 67 -11.67 4.84 -10.36
CA GLU A 67 -10.66 5.65 -11.05
C GLU A 67 -9.37 5.79 -10.24
N PHE A 68 -8.22 5.59 -10.89
CA PHE A 68 -6.92 5.78 -10.27
C PHE A 68 -6.77 7.20 -9.72
N ALA A 69 -6.40 7.29 -8.45
CA ALA A 69 -6.22 8.56 -7.75
C ALA A 69 -4.89 8.54 -6.99
N VAL A 70 -4.35 9.74 -6.78
CA VAL A 70 -3.13 9.96 -5.99
C VAL A 70 -3.37 11.09 -5.00
N PRO A 71 -2.67 11.11 -3.86
CA PRO A 71 -2.77 12.21 -2.90
C PRO A 71 -2.39 13.56 -3.51
N ALA A 72 -2.98 14.63 -2.98
CA ALA A 72 -2.80 16.01 -3.43
C ALA A 72 -1.33 16.48 -3.35
N TRP A 73 -0.51 15.87 -2.50
CA TRP A 73 0.92 16.18 -2.39
C TRP A 73 1.80 15.48 -3.44
N TYR A 74 1.25 14.58 -4.26
CA TYR A 74 2.01 13.99 -5.37
C TYR A 74 2.21 15.01 -6.48
N ASP A 75 3.46 15.37 -6.73
CA ASP A 75 3.87 16.47 -7.60
C ASP A 75 4.63 16.03 -8.87
N LYS A 76 4.82 14.73 -9.08
CA LYS A 76 5.47 14.18 -10.29
C LYS A 76 4.47 14.09 -11.45
N GLY A 77 4.94 13.53 -12.56
CA GLY A 77 4.13 13.41 -13.77
C GLY A 77 2.99 12.41 -13.68
N ARG A 78 2.08 12.48 -14.65
CA ARG A 78 0.89 11.60 -14.77
C ARG A 78 0.80 10.91 -16.13
N THR A 79 1.87 10.96 -16.92
CA THR A 79 2.00 10.20 -18.18
C THR A 79 2.87 8.98 -17.97
N VAL A 80 2.89 8.04 -18.91
CA VAL A 80 3.74 6.84 -18.84
C VAL A 80 5.23 7.22 -18.68
N GLU A 81 5.66 8.28 -19.36
CA GLU A 81 7.06 8.75 -19.37
C GLU A 81 7.47 9.48 -18.09
N THR A 82 6.50 10.03 -17.35
CA THR A 82 6.76 11.00 -16.28
C THR A 82 6.25 10.57 -14.90
N THR A 83 5.41 9.53 -14.84
CA THR A 83 4.89 8.99 -13.58
C THR A 83 6.02 8.35 -12.77
N ALA A 84 6.18 8.76 -11.52
CA ALA A 84 7.25 8.33 -10.62
C ALA A 84 6.67 7.97 -9.25
N LEU A 85 5.88 6.91 -9.18
CA LEU A 85 5.25 6.44 -7.95
C LEU A 85 5.15 4.92 -7.91
N ALA A 86 4.98 4.39 -6.71
CA ALA A 86 4.49 3.04 -6.50
C ALA A 86 3.36 3.06 -5.46
N THR A 87 2.25 2.43 -5.78
CA THR A 87 1.08 2.37 -4.92
C THR A 87 0.39 1.04 -5.05
N THR A 88 -0.23 0.59 -3.96
CA THR A 88 -0.93 -0.68 -3.89
C THR A 88 -2.23 -0.49 -3.12
N LEU A 89 -3.28 -1.20 -3.52
CA LEU A 89 -4.53 -1.30 -2.79
C LEU A 89 -4.90 -2.78 -2.70
N SER A 90 -4.97 -3.33 -1.49
CA SER A 90 -5.15 -4.77 -1.26
C SER A 90 -6.12 -5.05 -0.12
N LEU A 91 -6.76 -6.22 -0.16
CA LEU A 91 -7.70 -6.72 0.83
C LEU A 91 -7.11 -7.93 1.57
N TRP A 92 -7.37 -7.96 2.87
CA TRP A 92 -6.84 -8.94 3.81
C TRP A 92 -7.89 -9.40 4.81
N THR A 93 -7.72 -10.58 5.40
CA THR A 93 -8.61 -11.06 6.48
C THR A 93 -8.36 -10.38 7.82
N GLY A 94 -7.25 -9.66 7.98
CA GLY A 94 -6.94 -8.90 9.18
C GLY A 94 -5.50 -8.40 9.27
N LEU A 95 -5.19 -7.72 10.37
CA LEU A 95 -3.91 -7.02 10.56
C LEU A 95 -2.71 -7.95 10.66
N ARG A 96 -2.84 -9.08 11.35
CA ARG A 96 -1.72 -10.04 11.52
C ARG A 96 -1.28 -10.65 10.18
N PRO A 97 -2.17 -11.24 9.36
CA PRO A 97 -1.82 -11.69 8.01
C PRO A 97 -1.13 -10.62 7.16
N ALA A 98 -1.67 -9.41 7.14
CA ALA A 98 -1.09 -8.29 6.38
C ALA A 98 0.31 -7.93 6.91
N PHE A 99 0.49 -7.87 8.24
CA PHE A 99 1.77 -7.56 8.86
C PHE A 99 2.84 -8.61 8.52
N GLU A 100 2.50 -9.89 8.67
CA GLU A 100 3.44 -10.97 8.41
C GLU A 100 3.83 -11.01 6.93
N ALA A 101 2.89 -10.85 6.01
CA ALA A 101 3.18 -10.77 4.58
C ALA A 101 4.08 -9.58 4.21
N VAL A 102 3.85 -8.41 4.83
CA VAL A 102 4.62 -7.19 4.55
C VAL A 102 6.02 -7.21 5.18
N TYR A 103 6.18 -7.76 6.38
CA TYR A 103 7.43 -7.66 7.16
C TYR A 103 8.24 -8.95 7.24
N THR A 104 7.91 -9.95 6.43
CA THR A 104 8.71 -11.17 6.27
C THR A 104 9.09 -11.39 4.80
N GLY A 105 9.89 -12.43 4.52
CA GLY A 105 10.21 -12.85 3.16
C GLY A 105 10.91 -11.79 2.29
N LEU A 106 10.58 -11.79 1.00
CA LEU A 106 11.17 -10.92 -0.01
C LEU A 106 10.83 -9.44 0.23
N HIS A 107 9.62 -9.15 0.71
CA HIS A 107 9.22 -7.77 0.93
C HIS A 107 10.02 -7.11 2.05
N ARG A 108 10.36 -7.84 3.12
CA ARG A 108 11.29 -7.34 4.15
C ARG A 108 12.65 -6.96 3.56
N GLY A 109 13.16 -7.79 2.64
CA GLY A 109 14.40 -7.52 1.91
C GLY A 109 14.30 -6.22 1.11
N ALA A 110 13.27 -6.09 0.29
CA ALA A 110 12.97 -4.90 -0.50
C ALA A 110 12.83 -3.64 0.37
N LEU A 111 12.11 -3.74 1.50
CA LEU A 111 11.92 -2.64 2.44
C LEU A 111 13.25 -2.14 3.02
N SER A 112 14.24 -3.00 3.25
CA SER A 112 15.56 -2.55 3.74
C SER A 112 16.31 -1.69 2.72
N ARG A 113 16.06 -1.92 1.42
CA ARG A 113 16.64 -1.20 0.28
C ARG A 113 15.74 -0.14 -0.33
N ARG A 114 14.54 0.11 0.23
CA ARG A 114 13.57 1.07 -0.32
C ARG A 114 14.16 2.46 -0.66
N HIS A 115 15.20 2.89 0.06
CA HIS A 115 15.87 4.16 -0.18
C HIS A 115 16.69 4.20 -1.47
N ASP A 116 16.91 3.08 -2.16
CA ASP A 116 17.48 3.03 -3.50
C ASP A 116 16.50 3.66 -4.49
N TRP A 117 15.22 3.28 -4.42
CA TRP A 117 14.17 3.62 -5.39
C TRP A 117 13.28 4.80 -4.98
N PHE A 118 12.95 4.93 -3.70
CA PHE A 118 11.98 5.90 -3.20
C PHE A 118 12.64 7.18 -2.69
N GLU A 119 11.93 8.29 -2.87
CA GLU A 119 12.22 9.51 -2.15
C GLU A 119 11.98 9.31 -0.65
N LYS A 120 12.63 10.13 0.17
CA LYS A 120 12.41 10.09 1.62
C LYS A 120 10.98 10.56 1.90
N ALA A 121 10.14 9.65 2.38
CA ALA A 121 8.76 9.99 2.72
C ALA A 121 8.71 10.93 3.94
N GLU A 122 8.15 12.12 3.74
CA GLU A 122 7.73 13.01 4.82
C GLU A 122 6.29 12.71 5.26
N GLN A 123 5.52 12.06 4.37
CA GLN A 123 4.12 11.70 4.56
C GLN A 123 3.93 10.22 4.92
N PRO A 124 2.78 9.84 5.51
CA PRO A 124 2.42 8.44 5.69
C PRO A 124 2.49 7.69 4.34
N ASN A 125 3.12 6.52 4.35
CA ASN A 125 3.31 5.70 3.15
C ASN A 125 2.39 4.48 3.10
N HIS A 126 1.59 4.26 4.15
CA HIS A 126 0.59 3.21 4.20
C HIS A 126 -0.49 3.55 5.22
N MET A 127 -1.67 2.97 5.03
CA MET A 127 -2.75 3.01 6.00
C MET A 127 -3.70 1.82 5.82
N PHE A 128 -4.55 1.63 6.83
CA PHE A 128 -5.57 0.60 6.89
C PHE A 128 -6.94 1.18 7.24
N TRP A 129 -7.97 0.46 6.83
CA TRP A 129 -9.33 0.61 7.31
C TRP A 129 -10.10 -0.69 7.13
N TRP A 130 -11.17 -0.84 7.90
CA TRP A 130 -12.08 -1.98 7.75
C TRP A 130 -13.10 -1.69 6.66
N VAL A 131 -13.28 -2.67 5.78
CA VAL A 131 -14.22 -2.64 4.65
C VAL A 131 -15.38 -3.59 4.98
N PRO A 132 -16.64 -3.15 4.83
CA PRO A 132 -17.80 -4.02 4.98
C PRO A 132 -17.74 -5.26 4.09
N ASP A 133 -18.47 -6.30 4.47
CA ASP A 133 -18.59 -7.52 3.67
C ASP A 133 -19.01 -7.19 2.23
N ASP A 134 -18.37 -7.85 1.26
CA ASP A 134 -18.63 -7.74 -0.19
C ASP A 134 -18.41 -6.36 -0.83
N ALA A 135 -17.86 -5.38 -0.10
CA ALA A 135 -17.46 -4.09 -0.68
C ALA A 135 -16.02 -4.13 -1.23
N ILE A 136 -15.82 -3.53 -2.41
CA ILE A 136 -14.50 -3.34 -3.01
C ILE A 136 -14.11 -1.87 -2.75
N PRO A 137 -12.99 -1.59 -2.05
CA PRO A 137 -12.53 -0.23 -1.83
C PRO A 137 -12.03 0.38 -3.13
N THR A 138 -12.15 1.70 -3.27
CA THR A 138 -11.63 2.41 -4.44
C THR A 138 -10.27 3.06 -4.19
N TRP A 139 -9.57 3.44 -5.26
CA TRP A 139 -8.38 4.30 -5.14
C TRP A 139 -8.69 5.63 -4.47
N GLN A 140 -9.85 6.24 -4.77
CA GLN A 140 -10.30 7.47 -4.11
C GLN A 140 -10.53 7.29 -2.61
N ASP A 141 -11.04 6.13 -2.18
CA ASP A 141 -11.15 5.77 -0.77
C ASP A 141 -9.78 5.74 -0.09
N GLY A 142 -8.78 5.14 -0.75
CA GLY A 142 -7.41 5.04 -0.28
C GLY A 142 -6.76 6.42 -0.12
N VAL A 143 -6.87 7.25 -1.14
CA VAL A 143 -6.31 8.62 -1.14
C VAL A 143 -6.93 9.46 -0.03
N SER A 144 -8.26 9.56 0.03
CA SER A 144 -8.95 10.42 0.99
C SER A 144 -8.60 10.06 2.45
N ARG A 145 -8.46 8.76 2.72
CA ARG A 145 -8.08 8.26 4.05
C ARG A 145 -6.61 8.46 4.37
N LEU A 146 -5.71 8.31 3.39
CA LEU A 146 -4.29 8.61 3.59
C LEU A 146 -4.08 10.10 3.88
N GLU A 147 -4.79 10.97 3.16
CA GLU A 147 -4.79 12.42 3.41
C GLU A 147 -5.36 12.77 4.78
N HIS A 148 -6.44 12.11 5.21
CA HIS A 148 -6.95 12.27 6.56
C HIS A 148 -5.92 11.87 7.62
N LEU A 149 -5.29 10.70 7.45
CA LEU A 149 -4.23 10.23 8.35
C LEU A 149 -3.07 11.24 8.44
N HIS A 150 -2.69 11.85 7.31
CA HIS A 150 -1.67 12.89 7.30
C HIS A 150 -2.09 14.15 8.08
N GLY A 151 -3.29 14.69 7.80
CA GLY A 151 -3.73 15.96 8.38
C GLY A 151 -4.24 15.87 9.83
N HIS A 152 -4.76 14.71 10.24
CA HIS A 152 -5.51 14.56 11.50
C HIS A 152 -5.03 13.41 12.38
N GLY A 153 -4.14 12.55 11.87
CA GLY A 153 -3.66 11.38 12.59
C GLY A 153 -4.62 10.18 12.54
N PRO A 154 -4.34 9.11 13.33
CA PRO A 154 -5.07 7.86 13.25
C PRO A 154 -6.52 7.94 13.73
N ALA A 155 -7.43 7.32 12.97
CA ALA A 155 -8.85 7.19 13.27
C ALA A 155 -9.37 5.81 12.82
N PRO A 156 -10.56 5.34 13.27
CA PRO A 156 -11.11 4.04 12.87
C PRO A 156 -11.20 3.79 11.36
N HIS A 157 -11.34 4.86 10.57
CA HIS A 157 -11.44 4.79 9.11
C HIS A 157 -10.12 5.11 8.39
N ALA A 158 -9.03 5.38 9.11
CA ALA A 158 -7.69 5.63 8.57
C ALA A 158 -6.63 5.43 9.67
N PHE A 159 -5.99 4.26 9.71
CA PHE A 159 -5.05 3.92 10.77
C PHE A 159 -3.81 3.15 10.29
N THR A 160 -2.89 2.83 11.20
CA THR A 160 -1.63 2.12 10.89
C THR A 160 -1.43 0.96 11.85
N PHE A 161 -0.43 0.11 11.59
CA PHE A 161 -0.03 -0.94 12.56
C PHE A 161 0.36 -0.40 13.93
N ARG A 162 0.80 0.86 14.04
CA ARG A 162 1.19 1.49 15.31
C ARG A 162 -0.03 1.89 16.15
N HIS A 163 -1.14 2.18 15.50
CA HIS A 163 -2.37 2.64 16.13
C HIS A 163 -3.55 1.86 15.55
N PRO A 164 -3.65 0.54 15.79
CA PRO A 164 -4.63 -0.29 15.14
C PRO A 164 -6.03 -0.07 15.72
N PHE A 165 -7.07 -0.32 14.92
CA PHE A 165 -8.46 -0.35 15.34
C PHE A 165 -9.08 -1.70 14.97
N SER A 166 -10.08 -2.14 15.72
CA SER A 166 -10.93 -3.30 15.39
C SER A 166 -12.06 -2.90 14.44
N PRO A 167 -12.78 -3.87 13.81
CA PRO A 167 -13.85 -3.57 12.86
C PRO A 167 -15.01 -2.74 13.42
N ASP A 168 -15.24 -2.76 14.73
CA ASP A 168 -16.22 -1.95 15.44
C ASP A 168 -15.73 -0.51 15.74
N GLY A 169 -14.49 -0.18 15.36
CA GLY A 169 -13.88 1.12 15.57
C GLY A 169 -13.25 1.35 16.94
N THR A 170 -13.09 0.30 17.75
CA THR A 170 -12.38 0.39 19.03
C THR A 170 -10.87 0.35 18.81
N PRO A 171 -10.06 1.18 19.50
CA PRO A 171 -8.60 1.02 19.48
C PRO A 171 -8.18 -0.38 19.93
N ALA A 172 -7.33 -1.03 19.13
CA ALA A 172 -6.81 -2.35 19.41
C ALA A 172 -5.37 -2.29 19.96
N GLY A 173 -4.93 -3.34 20.66
CA GLY A 173 -3.53 -3.50 21.05
C GLY A 173 -2.65 -3.97 19.89
N THR A 174 -1.35 -3.71 19.96
CA THR A 174 -0.38 -4.18 18.95
C THR A 174 0.09 -5.61 19.16
N ASP A 175 -0.16 -6.19 20.34
CA ASP A 175 0.39 -7.47 20.79
C ASP A 175 -0.02 -8.66 19.89
N GLY A 176 -1.17 -8.55 19.24
CA GLY A 176 -1.69 -9.57 18.32
C GLY A 176 -1.26 -9.43 16.86
N ILE A 177 -0.57 -8.33 16.49
CA ILE A 177 -0.23 -8.00 15.10
C ILE A 177 1.18 -8.49 14.72
N GLY A 178 2.07 -8.68 15.71
CA GLY A 178 3.44 -9.15 15.49
C GLY A 178 4.54 -8.24 16.04
N ARG A 179 4.20 -7.12 16.70
CA ARG A 179 5.15 -6.38 17.55
C ARG A 179 5.16 -7.01 18.94
N LYS A 180 6.17 -7.82 19.24
CA LYS A 180 6.66 -7.85 20.62
C LYS A 180 7.25 -6.46 20.88
N SER A 181 6.82 -5.82 21.95
CA SER A 181 7.44 -4.61 22.47
C SER A 181 8.93 -4.85 22.67
N ASP A 182 9.77 -4.38 21.75
CA ASP A 182 11.20 -4.25 22.02
C ASP A 182 11.36 -3.17 23.11
N PRO A 183 12.05 -3.46 24.22
CA PRO A 183 12.28 -2.46 25.24
C PRO A 183 13.14 -1.35 24.65
N VAL A 184 12.75 -0.12 24.97
CA VAL A 184 13.50 1.10 24.68
C VAL A 184 14.94 0.91 25.19
N HIS A 185 15.91 1.07 24.30
CA HIS A 185 17.29 1.35 24.69
C HIS A 185 17.70 2.72 24.16
#